data_AF-A0A6L5XAE3-F1
#
_entry.id   AF-A0A6L5XAE3-F1
#
_cell.length_a   1.000
_cell.length_b   1.000
_cell.length_c   1.000
_cell.angle_alpha   90.00
_cell.angle_beta   90.00
_cell.angle_gamma   90.00
#
_symmetry.space_group_name_H-M   'P 1'
#
loop_
_entity.id
_entity.type
_entity.pdbx_description
1 polymer ?
#
loop_
_entity_poly.entity_id
_entity_poly.type
_entity_poly.pdbx_seq_one_letter_code
_entity_poly.pdbx_strand_id
1 'polypeptide(L)'
;MQMDRPQVSFFRVFNAEQVQDFPGFSRNECPEPEIDTVIDRIIDTSECPIHEIAQDRSFYSPSLDEIYLPLRSQFKDQTSFAKTLLHELAHMTGAASRLNRKFGGPFGSEGYAK
;
A
#
# COMPACT_ATOMS: atom_id res chain seq x y z
N MET A 1 5.09 -10.57 -29.63
CA MET A 1 6.21 -9.88 -30.30
C MET A 1 7.21 -9.55 -29.20
N GLN A 2 8.30 -10.31 -29.10
CA GLN A 2 9.33 -10.11 -28.09
C GLN A 2 10.42 -9.24 -28.72
N MET A 3 10.72 -8.08 -28.13
CA MET A 3 11.71 -7.16 -28.68
C MET A 3 13.11 -7.61 -28.25
N ASP A 4 14.07 -7.62 -29.18
CA ASP A 4 15.46 -8.05 -28.93
C ASP A 4 16.21 -7.14 -27.94
N ARG A 5 15.75 -5.90 -27.75
CA ARG A 5 16.28 -4.95 -26.76
C ARG A 5 15.15 -4.14 -26.13
N PRO A 6 15.11 -3.98 -24.80
CA PRO A 6 14.16 -3.09 -24.15
C PRO A 6 14.41 -1.65 -24.63
N GLN A 7 13.35 -0.97 -25.05
CA GLN A 7 13.41 0.44 -25.41
C GLN A 7 12.81 1.28 -24.28
N VAL A 8 13.60 2.23 -23.78
CA VAL A 8 13.13 3.19 -22.77
C VAL A 8 12.87 4.52 -23.49
N SER A 9 11.67 5.04 -23.35
CA SER A 9 11.26 6.35 -23.87
C SER A 9 10.90 7.28 -22.72
N PHE A 10 11.26 8.55 -22.85
CA PHE A 10 10.95 9.58 -21.86
C PHE A 10 9.93 10.54 -22.43
N PHE A 11 8.89 10.81 -21.66
CA PHE A 11 7.83 11.74 -22.02
C PHE A 11 7.80 12.89 -21.02
N ARG A 12 7.58 14.10 -21.51
CA ARG A 12 7.33 15.26 -20.66
C ARG A 12 5.83 15.42 -20.50
N VAL A 13 5.36 15.37 -19.26
CA VAL A 13 3.97 15.60 -18.89
C VAL A 13 3.85 16.92 -18.15
N PHE A 14 2.67 17.53 -18.23
CA PHE A 14 2.33 18.77 -17.53
C PHE A 14 1.09 18.48 -16.66
N ASN A 15 1.07 19.01 -15.44
CA ASN A 15 -0.13 19.01 -14.61
C ASN A 15 -1.22 19.85 -15.29
N ALA A 16 -2.50 19.55 -15.06
CA ALA A 16 -3.61 20.33 -15.58
C ALA A 16 -3.51 21.83 -15.24
N GLU A 17 -3.00 22.18 -14.05
CA GLU A 17 -2.76 23.56 -13.60
C GLU A 17 -1.73 24.32 -14.45
N GLN A 18 -0.93 23.60 -15.25
CA GLN A 18 0.10 24.18 -16.12
C GLN A 18 -0.39 24.39 -17.56
N VAL A 19 -1.66 24.09 -17.86
CA VAL A 19 -2.23 24.15 -19.21
C VAL A 19 -3.28 25.28 -19.28
N GLN A 20 -3.02 26.26 -20.14
CA GLN A 20 -3.98 27.33 -20.42
C GLN A 20 -5.23 26.74 -21.10
N ASP A 21 -6.41 27.27 -20.74
CA ASP A 21 -7.72 26.85 -21.28
C ASP A 21 -8.01 25.35 -21.11
N PHE A 22 -7.47 24.73 -20.05
CA PHE A 22 -7.80 23.35 -19.69
C PHE A 22 -9.32 23.22 -19.47
N PRO A 23 -10.02 22.26 -20.09
CA PRO A 23 -11.48 22.17 -20.10
C PRO A 23 -12.12 21.86 -18.72
N GLY A 24 -11.31 21.84 -17.66
CA GLY A 24 -11.70 21.41 -16.33
C GLY A 24 -11.75 19.89 -16.24
N PHE A 25 -11.44 19.37 -15.05
CA PHE A 25 -11.68 17.96 -14.74
C PHE A 25 -13.04 17.86 -14.06
N SER A 26 -14.00 17.18 -14.70
CA SER A 26 -15.26 16.82 -14.05
C SER A 26 -15.04 15.52 -13.28
N ARG A 27 -14.92 15.62 -11.95
CA ARG A 27 -14.97 14.43 -11.09
C ARG A 27 -16.42 13.94 -11.12
N ASN A 28 -16.63 12.69 -11.52
CA ASN A 28 -17.93 12.04 -11.27
C ASN A 28 -18.21 12.14 -9.77
N GLU A 29 -19.39 12.64 -9.38
CA GLU A 29 -19.83 12.65 -7.98
C GLU A 29 -20.00 11.21 -7.53
N CYS A 30 -18.91 10.66 -6.97
CA CYS A 30 -18.94 9.43 -6.21
C CYS A 30 -18.90 9.84 -4.74
N PRO A 31 -19.91 9.47 -3.93
CA PRO A 31 -19.85 9.69 -2.49
C PRO A 31 -18.54 9.12 -1.96
N GLU A 32 -17.78 9.91 -1.22
CA GLU A 32 -16.58 9.38 -0.57
C GLU A 32 -17.02 8.32 0.44
N PRO A 33 -16.56 7.06 0.29
CA PRO A 33 -16.99 6.01 1.19
C PRO A 33 -16.43 6.28 2.59
N GLU A 34 -17.22 5.94 3.61
CA GLU A 34 -16.77 5.96 5.00
C GLU A 34 -15.52 5.10 5.15
N ILE A 35 -14.47 5.68 5.75
CA ILE A 35 -13.15 5.06 5.86
C ILE A 35 -13.24 3.69 6.54
N ASP A 36 -14.07 3.56 7.58
CA ASP A 36 -14.30 2.29 8.28
C ASP A 36 -14.80 1.19 7.34
N THR A 37 -15.78 1.51 6.49
CA THR A 37 -16.34 0.54 5.55
C THR A 37 -15.29 0.08 4.53
N VAL A 38 -14.40 0.98 4.10
CA VAL A 38 -13.31 0.62 3.19
C VAL A 38 -12.28 -0.25 3.88
N ILE A 39 -11.89 0.10 5.11
CA ILE A 39 -10.92 -0.65 5.90
C ILE A 39 -11.43 -2.05 6.21
N ASP A 40 -12.67 -2.18 6.67
CA ASP A 40 -13.28 -3.47 6.97
C ASP A 40 -13.31 -4.34 5.71
N ARG A 41 -13.68 -3.77 4.56
CA ARG A 41 -13.63 -4.48 3.29
C ARG A 41 -12.21 -4.90 2.90
N ILE A 42 -11.20 -4.07 3.13
CA ILE A 42 -9.79 -4.42 2.87
C ILE A 42 -9.38 -5.60 3.77
N ILE A 43 -9.77 -5.58 5.04
CA ILE A 43 -9.47 -6.65 5.98
C ILE A 43 -10.15 -7.95 5.55
N ASP A 44 -11.44 -7.90 5.21
CA ASP A 44 -12.24 -9.05 4.80
C ASP A 44 -11.75 -9.69 3.48
N THR A 45 -11.16 -8.87 2.60
CA THR A 45 -10.68 -9.31 1.27
C THR A 45 -9.17 -9.56 1.24
N SER A 46 -8.48 -9.44 2.37
CA SER A 46 -7.03 -9.66 2.46
C SER A 46 -6.68 -11.12 2.14
N GLU A 47 -5.57 -11.31 1.40
CA GLU A 47 -5.03 -12.64 1.08
C GLU A 47 -4.36 -13.33 2.28
N CYS A 48 -4.11 -12.58 3.36
CA CYS A 48 -3.53 -13.09 4.60
C CYS A 48 -4.41 -12.71 5.81
N PRO A 49 -4.41 -13.51 6.89
CA PRO A 49 -5.11 -13.15 8.12
C PRO A 49 -4.58 -11.83 8.71
N ILE A 50 -5.51 -10.97 9.14
CA ILE A 50 -5.21 -9.74 9.86
C ILE A 50 -5.77 -9.85 11.28
N HIS A 51 -4.91 -9.67 12.26
CA HIS A 51 -5.24 -9.77 13.68
C HIS A 51 -5.19 -8.40 14.34
N GLU A 52 -6.34 -7.93 14.81
CA GLU A 52 -6.45 -6.75 15.67
C GLU A 52 -6.40 -7.20 17.14
N ILE A 53 -5.25 -7.03 17.80
CA ILE A 53 -5.03 -7.48 19.18
C ILE A 53 -4.42 -6.36 20.03
N ALA A 54 -4.61 -6.41 21.34
CA ALA A 54 -4.03 -5.41 22.24
C ALA A 54 -2.50 -5.56 22.32
N GLN A 55 -1.76 -4.64 21.69
CA GLN A 55 -0.29 -4.61 21.67
C GLN A 55 0.24 -3.23 21.24
N ASP A 56 1.56 -3.03 21.30
CA ASP A 56 2.21 -1.73 20.99
C ASP A 56 2.93 -1.70 19.63
N ARG A 57 2.80 -2.76 18.82
CA ARG A 57 3.51 -2.88 17.54
C ARG A 57 2.58 -3.33 16.42
N SER A 58 2.84 -2.81 15.22
CA SER A 58 2.24 -3.26 13.96
C SER A 58 3.31 -3.95 13.12
N PHE A 59 3.00 -5.10 12.55
CA PHE A 59 3.93 -5.82 11.68
C PHE A 59 3.23 -6.88 10.84
N TYR A 60 3.75 -7.10 9.64
CA TYR A 60 3.59 -8.33 8.88
C TYR A 60 4.63 -9.37 9.33
N SER A 61 4.22 -10.63 9.49
CA SER A 61 5.07 -11.77 9.84
C SER A 61 5.34 -12.64 8.60
N PRO A 62 6.52 -12.55 7.94
CA PRO A 62 6.80 -13.33 6.73
C PRO A 62 6.81 -14.84 6.94
N SER A 63 7.12 -15.30 8.15
CA SER A 63 7.16 -16.74 8.48
C SER A 63 5.78 -17.34 8.67
N LEU A 64 4.81 -16.55 9.13
CA LEU A 64 3.44 -17.00 9.37
C LEU A 64 2.50 -16.61 8.23
N ASP A 65 2.89 -15.64 7.41
CA ASP A 65 2.03 -15.00 6.43
C ASP A 65 0.77 -14.38 7.06
N GLU A 66 0.97 -13.52 8.05
CA GLU A 66 -0.09 -12.89 8.85
C GLU A 66 0.28 -11.44 9.19
N ILE A 67 -0.72 -10.58 9.32
CA ILE A 67 -0.57 -9.18 9.77
C ILE A 67 -1.11 -9.04 11.19
N TYR A 68 -0.37 -8.31 12.01
CA TYR A 68 -0.72 -8.02 13.39
C TYR A 68 -0.77 -6.50 13.60
N LEU A 69 -1.91 -6.02 14.10
CA LEU A 69 -2.16 -4.61 14.40
C LEU A 69 -2.61 -4.45 15.87
N PRO A 70 -2.29 -3.31 16.52
CA PRO A 70 -2.97 -2.88 17.73
C PRO A 70 -4.48 -2.73 17.51
N LEU A 71 -5.27 -2.73 18.58
CA LEU A 71 -6.69 -2.40 18.50
C LEU A 71 -6.88 -0.99 17.92
N ARG A 72 -7.94 -0.77 17.13
CA ARG A 72 -8.23 0.56 16.54
C ARG A 72 -8.22 1.69 17.57
N SER A 73 -8.73 1.43 18.77
CA SER A 73 -8.75 2.39 19.88
C SER A 73 -7.36 2.79 20.41
N GLN A 74 -6.31 2.06 20.06
CA GLN A 74 -4.92 2.39 20.41
C GLN A 74 -4.26 3.32 19.38
N PHE A 75 -4.90 3.54 18.23
CA PHE A 75 -4.45 4.51 17.24
C PHE A 75 -5.00 5.90 17.54
N LYS A 76 -4.29 6.93 17.06
CA LYS A 76 -4.70 8.32 17.19
C LYS A 76 -6.05 8.59 16.52
N ASP A 77 -6.24 8.03 15.34
CA ASP A 77 -7.42 8.17 14.51
C ASP A 77 -7.47 7.04 13.48
N GLN A 78 -8.62 6.91 12.83
CA GLN A 78 -8.85 5.85 11.85
C GLN A 78 -7.97 5.96 10.61
N THR A 79 -7.59 7.19 10.23
CA THR A 79 -6.64 7.42 9.14
C THR A 79 -5.26 6.85 9.46
N SER A 80 -4.82 6.97 10.71
CA SER A 80 -3.55 6.43 11.19
C SER A 80 -3.57 4.90 11.18
N PHE A 81 -4.67 4.29 11.64
CA PHE A 81 -4.88 2.84 11.52
C PHE A 81 -4.83 2.39 10.05
N ALA A 82 -5.56 3.07 9.16
CA ALA A 82 -5.60 2.76 7.73
C ALA A 82 -4.20 2.80 7.08
N LYS A 83 -3.43 3.85 7.36
CA LYS A 83 -2.06 4.02 6.84
C LYS A 83 -1.16 2.88 7.30
N THR A 84 -1.24 2.49 8.56
CA THR A 84 -0.45 1.39 9.12
C THR A 84 -0.87 0.06 8.52
N LEU A 85 -2.17 -0.23 8.42
CA LEU A 85 -2.67 -1.43 7.75
C LEU A 85 -2.15 -1.52 6.30
N LEU A 86 -2.25 -0.45 5.51
CA LEU A 86 -1.77 -0.42 4.13
C LEU A 86 -0.25 -0.60 4.04
N HIS A 87 0.50 -0.11 5.02
CA HIS A 87 1.95 -0.34 5.11
C HIS A 87 2.28 -1.82 5.30
N GLU A 88 1.60 -2.51 6.22
CA GLU A 88 1.81 -3.93 6.45
C GLU A 88 1.33 -4.80 5.28
N LEU A 89 0.23 -4.41 4.62
CA LEU A 89 -0.21 -5.03 3.37
C LEU A 89 0.85 -4.90 2.26
N ALA A 90 1.56 -3.77 2.19
CA ALA A 90 2.67 -3.63 1.26
C ALA A 90 3.78 -4.64 1.57
N HIS A 91 4.17 -4.84 2.82
CA HIS A 91 5.15 -5.87 3.21
C HIS A 91 4.67 -7.28 2.85
N MET A 92 3.41 -7.57 3.13
CA MET A 92 2.74 -8.84 2.82
C MET A 92 2.92 -9.25 1.35
N THR A 93 2.81 -8.30 0.41
CA THR A 93 2.98 -8.62 -1.03
C THR A 93 4.32 -9.28 -1.38
N GLY A 94 5.36 -9.11 -0.57
CA GLY A 94 6.67 -9.67 -0.87
C GLY A 94 6.90 -11.11 -0.39
N ALA A 95 5.91 -11.79 0.18
CA ALA A 95 6.03 -13.22 0.49
C ALA A 95 6.39 -14.07 -0.75
N ALA A 96 7.01 -15.22 -0.50
CA ALA A 96 7.48 -16.12 -1.55
C ALA A 96 6.35 -16.66 -2.45
N SER A 97 5.14 -16.80 -1.90
CA SER A 97 3.92 -17.19 -2.62
C SER A 97 3.33 -16.09 -3.51
N ARG A 98 3.79 -14.84 -3.35
CA ARG A 98 3.28 -13.64 -4.03
C ARG A 98 4.37 -13.02 -4.92
N LEU A 99 4.80 -11.78 -4.67
CA LEU A 99 5.82 -11.11 -5.49
C LEU A 99 7.25 -11.60 -5.20
N ASN A 100 7.44 -12.40 -4.15
CA ASN A 100 8.74 -12.95 -3.75
C ASN A 100 9.84 -11.87 -3.71
N ARG A 101 9.52 -10.74 -3.08
CA ARG A 101 10.44 -9.60 -2.97
C ARG A 101 11.50 -9.93 -1.93
N LYS A 102 12.76 -9.65 -2.27
CA LYS A 102 13.86 -9.78 -1.32
C LYS A 102 13.93 -8.52 -0.48
N PHE A 103 13.49 -8.61 0.77
CA PHE A 103 13.64 -7.54 1.74
C PHE A 103 14.90 -7.73 2.57
N GLY A 104 15.59 -6.64 2.87
CA GLY A 104 16.64 -6.62 3.87
C GLY A 104 18.05 -6.43 3.34
N GLY A 105 18.96 -6.36 4.31
CA GLY A 105 20.30 -5.83 4.18
C GLY A 105 20.46 -4.64 5.14
N PRO A 106 21.67 -4.41 5.68
CA PRO A 106 21.91 -3.32 6.62
C PRO A 106 21.55 -1.96 6.00
N PHE A 107 21.30 -0.95 6.85
CA PHE A 107 21.13 0.44 6.44
C PHE A 107 22.21 0.82 5.41
N GLY A 108 21.79 1.23 4.21
CA GLY A 108 22.71 1.59 3.11
C GLY A 108 23.18 0.44 2.20
N SER A 109 22.69 -0.78 2.38
CA SER A 109 22.92 -1.88 1.43
C SER A 109 22.04 -1.79 0.18
N GLU A 110 22.40 -2.53 -0.88
CA GLU A 110 21.64 -2.57 -2.14
C GLU A 110 20.19 -3.05 -1.99
N GLY A 111 19.91 -3.84 -0.94
CA GLY A 111 18.58 -4.32 -0.57
C GLY A 111 17.86 -3.46 0.48
N TYR A 112 18.47 -2.37 0.95
CA TYR A 112 17.87 -1.48 1.93
C TYR A 112 16.88 -0.51 1.27
N ALA A 113 15.66 -0.42 1.82
CA ALA A 113 14.60 0.47 1.35
C ALA A 113 14.21 0.30 -0.14
N LYS A 114 14.25 -0.94 -0.65
CA LYS A 114 13.73 -1.33 -1.97
C LYS A 114 12.33 -1.95 -1.90
#